data_AF-A0A7C6HXQ1-F1
#
_entry.id   AF-A0A7C6HXQ1-F1
#
_cell.length_a   1.000
_cell.length_b   1.000
_cell.length_c   1.000
_cell.angle_alpha   90.00
_cell.angle_beta   90.00
_cell.angle_gamma   90.00
#
_symmetry.space_group_name_H-M   'P 1'
#
loop_
_entity.id
_entity.type
_entity.pdbx_description
1 polymer ?
#
loop_
_entity_poly.entity_id
_entity_poly.type
_entity_poly.pdbx_seq_one_letter_code
_entity_poly.pdbx_strand_id
1 'polypeptide(L)'
;MNILIGENIKRLRKEKKITQENLAEIFNVTPAAVSKWENDETYPDITLLFPLSHFFGVTIDELMGYDYMVIEEEIKKAKEEIYNAWALENDWNKAKELAIKARTEYPNDYQLMVIYLFYITGGQADNDPKVLIQNEKEILRICSLILEGCNDEKYRLEAITYKAKVLYAKGDEVSALELLNNFPSFYHASSQRIEQLYSKDSKKFFDQLTANLYELASFVGNKLGKHISYDNKLSNTQKLVKIEKLVSLYEDILEDKDLDVFVLIIKDAVNEIMNRSKLIFEKEDVERLKIIYDGITMDK
;
A
#
# COMPACT_ATOMS: atom_id res chain seq x y z
N MET A 1 11.80 -1.98 14.81
CA MET A 1 13.26 -1.87 14.54
C MET A 1 14.00 -2.74 15.54
N ASN A 2 14.70 -3.78 15.06
CA ASN A 2 15.53 -4.63 15.90
C ASN A 2 16.94 -4.02 15.96
N ILE A 3 17.44 -3.67 17.15
CA ILE A 3 18.77 -3.09 17.32
C ILE A 3 19.71 -4.23 17.70
N LEU A 4 20.70 -4.53 16.86
CA LEU A 4 21.63 -5.67 17.04
C LEU A 4 22.91 -5.28 17.79
N ILE A 5 22.86 -4.16 18.54
CA ILE A 5 24.04 -3.60 19.18
C ILE A 5 24.66 -4.53 20.22
N GLY A 6 23.87 -5.30 20.97
CA GLY A 6 24.38 -6.26 21.95
C GLY A 6 25.16 -7.40 21.29
N GLU A 7 24.57 -8.01 20.27
CA GLU A 7 25.22 -9.05 19.46
C GLU A 7 26.50 -8.52 18.78
N ASN A 8 26.46 -7.31 18.23
CA ASN A 8 27.59 -6.68 17.57
C ASN A 8 28.71 -6.33 18.56
N ILE A 9 28.41 -5.76 19.73
CA ILE A 9 29.41 -5.50 20.78
C ILE A 9 30.10 -6.82 21.16
N LYS A 10 29.33 -7.89 21.39
CA LYS A 10 29.85 -9.21 21.74
C LYS A 10 30.74 -9.79 20.64
N ARG A 11 30.31 -9.68 19.39
CA ARG A 11 31.05 -10.12 18.20
C ARG A 11 32.38 -9.36 18.08
N LEU A 12 32.32 -8.03 18.03
CA LEU A 12 33.48 -7.15 17.86
C LEU A 12 34.48 -7.26 19.02
N ARG A 13 33.98 -7.40 20.25
CA ARG A 13 34.81 -7.66 21.44
C ARG A 13 35.60 -8.96 21.31
N LYS A 14 34.94 -10.04 20.86
CA LYS A 14 35.59 -11.33 20.62
C LYS A 14 36.60 -11.28 19.48
N GLU A 15 36.30 -10.57 18.39
CA GLU A 15 37.24 -10.33 17.28
C GLU A 15 38.51 -9.59 17.74
N LYS A 16 38.35 -8.63 18.66
CA LYS A 16 39.47 -7.95 19.34
C LYS A 16 40.13 -8.76 20.46
N LYS A 17 39.62 -9.95 20.78
CA LYS A 17 40.16 -10.87 21.80
C LYS A 17 40.27 -10.27 23.22
N ILE A 18 39.33 -9.42 23.61
CA ILE A 18 39.27 -8.82 24.95
C ILE A 18 38.08 -9.38 25.76
N THR A 19 38.15 -9.36 27.09
CA THR A 19 37.03 -9.82 27.95
C THR A 19 36.00 -8.72 28.20
N GLN A 20 34.84 -9.06 28.79
CA GLN A 20 33.85 -8.06 29.18
C GLN A 20 34.42 -7.08 30.21
N GLU A 21 35.27 -7.57 31.12
CA GLU A 21 35.98 -6.79 32.11
C GLU A 21 36.95 -5.79 31.46
N ASN A 22 37.71 -6.21 30.44
CA ASN A 22 38.60 -5.31 29.72
C ASN A 22 37.82 -4.22 28.98
N LEU A 23 36.70 -4.57 28.34
CA LEU A 23 35.86 -3.59 27.67
C LEU A 23 35.28 -2.60 28.69
N ALA A 24 34.82 -3.09 29.84
CA ALA A 24 34.29 -2.27 30.91
C ALA A 24 35.32 -1.28 31.47
N GLU A 25 36.57 -1.73 31.67
CA GLU A 25 37.69 -0.89 32.11
C GLU A 25 38.00 0.22 31.09
N ILE A 26 38.08 -0.11 29.79
CA ILE A 26 38.36 0.87 28.72
C ILE A 26 37.31 1.97 28.66
N PHE A 27 36.03 1.62 28.83
CA PHE A 27 34.91 2.56 28.75
C PHE A 27 34.48 3.12 30.11
N ASN A 28 35.21 2.82 31.19
CA ASN A 28 34.91 3.25 32.56
C ASN A 28 33.46 2.94 32.97
N VAL A 29 33.01 1.73 32.66
CA VAL A 29 31.71 1.19 33.06
C VAL A 29 31.89 -0.08 33.90
N THR A 30 30.80 -0.64 34.41
CA THR A 30 30.87 -1.91 35.14
C THR A 30 30.86 -3.10 34.16
N PRO A 31 31.55 -4.22 34.47
CA PRO A 31 31.43 -5.45 33.67
C PRO A 31 29.99 -5.95 33.57
N ALA A 32 29.18 -5.72 34.62
CA ALA A 32 27.76 -6.00 34.61
C ALA A 32 27.01 -5.18 33.54
N ALA A 33 27.37 -3.91 33.32
CA ALA A 33 26.79 -3.11 32.24
C ALA A 33 27.11 -3.71 30.87
N VAL A 34 28.38 -4.07 30.62
CA VAL A 34 28.79 -4.73 29.37
C VAL A 34 28.04 -6.05 29.16
N SER A 35 27.92 -6.88 30.20
CA SER A 35 27.15 -8.12 30.12
C SER A 35 25.68 -7.87 29.75
N LYS A 36 25.05 -6.87 30.36
CA LYS A 36 23.68 -6.47 30.03
C LYS A 36 23.54 -5.93 28.61
N TRP A 37 24.55 -5.22 28.10
CA TRP A 37 24.59 -4.81 26.70
C TRP A 37 24.64 -6.02 25.77
N GLU A 38 25.53 -6.98 26.02
CA GLU A 38 25.72 -8.17 25.18
C GLU A 38 24.58 -9.19 25.23
N ASN A 39 23.61 -9.01 26.13
CA ASN A 39 22.43 -9.85 26.29
C ASN A 39 21.11 -9.07 26.04
N ASP A 40 21.20 -7.87 25.44
CA ASP A 40 20.07 -7.01 25.09
C ASP A 40 19.15 -6.62 26.28
N GLU A 41 19.67 -6.67 27.51
CA GLU A 41 18.94 -6.25 28.72
C GLU A 41 18.92 -4.73 28.86
N THR A 42 19.99 -4.06 28.42
CA THR A 42 20.14 -2.60 28.40
C THR A 42 21.00 -2.19 27.21
N TYR A 43 20.95 -0.93 26.81
CA TYR A 43 21.83 -0.40 25.76
C TYR A 43 22.95 0.47 26.35
N PRO A 44 24.10 0.57 25.66
CA PRO A 44 25.07 1.61 25.96
C PRO A 44 24.41 2.98 25.90
N ASP A 45 24.87 3.91 26.74
CA ASP A 45 24.43 5.30 26.63
C ASP A 45 24.75 5.86 25.22
N ILE A 46 23.90 6.73 24.68
CA ILE A 46 24.08 7.29 23.34
C ILE A 46 25.45 7.98 23.16
N THR A 47 26.00 8.54 24.24
CA THR A 47 27.34 9.15 24.24
C THR A 47 28.48 8.14 24.06
N LEU A 48 28.22 6.85 24.31
CA LEU A 48 29.20 5.77 24.12
C LEU A 48 29.21 5.22 22.70
N LEU A 49 28.25 5.55 21.83
CA LEU A 49 28.19 4.98 20.48
C LEU A 49 29.40 5.40 19.62
N PHE A 50 29.76 6.69 19.62
CA PHE A 50 30.93 7.17 18.87
C PHE A 50 32.25 6.58 19.40
N PRO A 51 32.51 6.57 20.73
CA PRO A 51 33.67 5.89 21.29
C PRO A 51 33.71 4.39 20.98
N LEU A 52 32.59 3.67 21.09
CA LEU A 52 32.51 2.24 20.80
C LEU A 52 32.79 1.95 19.32
N SER A 53 32.17 2.71 18.41
CA SER A 53 32.36 2.50 16.97
C SER A 53 33.81 2.79 16.57
N HIS A 54 34.41 3.87 17.09
CA HIS A 54 35.82 4.19 16.88
C HIS A 54 36.75 3.11 17.45
N PHE A 55 36.49 2.67 18.68
CA PHE A 55 37.28 1.62 19.32
C PHE A 55 37.23 0.31 18.53
N PHE A 56 36.07 -0.11 18.04
CA PHE A 56 35.93 -1.33 17.26
C PHE A 56 36.35 -1.19 15.79
N GLY A 57 36.48 0.04 15.28
CA GLY A 57 36.86 0.30 13.89
C GLY A 57 35.72 0.11 12.89
N VAL A 58 34.48 0.31 13.34
CA VAL A 58 33.25 0.13 12.56
C VAL A 58 32.45 1.43 12.50
N THR A 59 31.49 1.52 11.58
CA THR A 59 30.53 2.65 11.58
C THR A 59 29.53 2.50 12.72
N ILE A 60 28.84 3.59 13.09
CA ILE A 60 27.73 3.51 14.04
C ILE A 60 26.61 2.63 13.47
N ASP A 61 26.37 2.70 12.16
CA ASP A 61 25.38 1.86 11.49
C ASP A 61 25.71 0.38 11.66
N GLU A 62 26.96 -0.03 11.40
CA GLU A 62 27.39 -1.41 11.63
C GLU A 62 27.29 -1.79 13.12
N LEU A 63 27.70 -0.90 14.04
CA LEU A 63 27.61 -1.15 15.48
C LEU A 63 26.16 -1.40 15.90
N MET A 64 25.21 -0.61 15.40
CA MET A 64 23.78 -0.71 15.72
C MET A 64 23.07 -1.83 14.94
N GLY A 65 23.71 -2.39 13.90
CA GLY A 65 23.07 -3.31 12.96
C GLY A 65 22.08 -2.62 12.03
N TYR A 66 22.29 -1.33 11.75
CA TYR A 66 21.50 -0.58 10.78
C TYR A 66 22.02 -0.85 9.36
N ASP A 67 21.14 -1.37 8.51
CA ASP A 67 21.39 -1.50 7.07
C ASP A 67 20.18 -0.95 6.31
N TYR A 68 20.41 0.11 5.53
CA TYR A 68 19.38 0.76 4.74
C TYR A 68 18.64 -0.22 3.80
N MET A 69 19.36 -1.15 3.16
CA MET A 69 18.75 -2.12 2.25
C MET A 69 17.87 -3.13 2.98
N VAL A 70 18.25 -3.50 4.20
CA VAL A 70 17.43 -4.35 5.06
C VAL A 70 16.15 -3.62 5.46
N ILE A 71 16.24 -2.34 5.82
CA ILE A 71 15.07 -1.52 6.18
C ILE A 71 14.10 -1.38 5.01
N GLU A 72 14.58 -1.13 3.79
CA GLU A 72 13.71 -1.06 2.60
C GLU A 72 12.97 -2.39 2.36
N GLU A 73 13.66 -3.52 2.56
CA GLU A 73 13.03 -4.84 2.46
C GLU A 73 12.04 -5.11 3.61
N GLU A 74 12.31 -4.64 4.83
CA GLU A 74 11.36 -4.69 5.95
C GLU A 74 10.11 -3.85 5.68
N ILE A 75 10.26 -2.64 5.13
CA ILE A 75 9.16 -1.77 4.71
C ILE A 75 8.31 -2.47 3.64
N LYS A 76 8.96 -3.08 2.65
CA LYS A 76 8.28 -3.83 1.60
C LYS A 76 7.48 -5.00 2.18
N LYS A 77 8.09 -5.80 3.06
CA LYS A 77 7.39 -6.90 3.75
C LYS A 77 6.22 -6.41 4.57
N ALA A 78 6.36 -5.30 5.31
CA ALA A 78 5.26 -4.72 6.07
C ALA A 78 4.08 -4.35 5.16
N LYS A 79 4.34 -3.75 3.99
CA LYS A 79 3.31 -3.43 2.98
C LYS A 79 2.63 -4.70 2.45
N GLU A 80 3.40 -5.75 2.17
CA GLU A 80 2.89 -7.05 1.72
C GLU A 80 2.04 -7.74 2.79
N GLU A 81 2.46 -7.72 4.05
CA GLU A 81 1.70 -8.28 5.18
C GLU A 81 0.36 -7.56 5.38
N ILE A 82 0.34 -6.23 5.28
CA ILE A 82 -0.89 -5.43 5.32
C ILE A 82 -1.82 -5.84 4.17
N TYR A 83 -1.28 -5.95 2.96
CA TYR A 83 -2.06 -6.37 1.78
C TYR A 83 -2.60 -7.78 1.95
N ASN A 84 -1.79 -8.73 2.41
CA ASN A 84 -2.20 -10.13 2.57
C ASN A 84 -3.28 -10.27 3.65
N ALA A 85 -3.14 -9.60 4.79
CA ALA A 85 -4.16 -9.57 5.83
C ALA A 85 -5.51 -9.06 5.28
N TRP A 86 -5.49 -8.01 4.46
CA TRP A 86 -6.70 -7.46 3.86
C TRP A 86 -7.26 -8.33 2.72
N ALA A 87 -6.46 -8.67 1.72
CA ALA A 87 -6.90 -9.25 0.46
C ALA A 87 -7.00 -10.77 0.47
N LEU A 88 -6.15 -11.47 1.23
CA LEU A 88 -6.09 -12.93 1.25
C LEU A 88 -6.80 -13.51 2.47
N GLU A 89 -6.55 -12.91 3.64
CA GLU A 89 -7.13 -13.37 4.91
C GLU A 89 -8.51 -12.76 5.18
N ASN A 90 -8.86 -11.68 4.47
CA ASN A 90 -10.09 -10.91 4.69
C ASN A 90 -10.23 -10.41 6.15
N ASP A 91 -9.10 -10.10 6.79
CA ASP A 91 -9.02 -9.61 8.17
C ASP A 91 -8.69 -8.11 8.18
N TRP A 92 -9.74 -7.31 8.16
CA TRP A 92 -9.65 -5.86 8.19
C TRP A 92 -8.96 -5.32 9.45
N ASN A 93 -9.23 -5.93 10.61
CA ASN A 93 -8.70 -5.43 11.88
C ASN A 93 -7.21 -5.68 11.98
N LYS A 94 -6.77 -6.89 11.62
CA LYS A 94 -5.35 -7.22 11.53
C LYS A 94 -4.63 -6.31 10.54
N ALA A 95 -5.19 -6.11 9.35
CA ALA A 95 -4.58 -5.24 8.33
C ALA A 95 -4.45 -3.79 8.83
N LYS A 96 -5.47 -3.28 9.53
CA LYS A 96 -5.45 -1.95 10.16
C LYS A 96 -4.38 -1.85 11.26
N GLU A 97 -4.29 -2.83 12.15
CA GLU A 97 -3.27 -2.86 13.21
C GLU A 97 -1.85 -2.87 12.62
N LEU A 98 -1.62 -3.69 11.59
CA LEU A 98 -0.35 -3.74 10.86
C LEU A 98 -0.01 -2.39 10.21
N ALA A 99 -0.99 -1.73 9.58
CA ALA A 99 -0.79 -0.41 8.97
C ALA A 99 -0.44 0.67 9.99
N ILE A 100 -1.09 0.68 11.16
CA ILE A 100 -0.78 1.60 12.25
C ILE A 100 0.63 1.36 12.78
N LYS A 101 1.00 0.09 12.98
CA LYS A 101 2.35 -0.30 13.42
C LYS A 101 3.40 0.15 12.40
N ALA A 102 3.23 -0.21 11.13
CA ALA A 102 4.17 0.14 10.06
C ALA A 102 4.34 1.65 9.91
N ARG A 103 3.27 2.44 10.00
CA ARG A 103 3.36 3.91 9.99
C ARG A 103 4.16 4.47 11.17
N THR A 104 4.11 3.81 12.33
CA THR A 104 4.86 4.22 13.51
C THR A 104 6.35 3.88 13.37
N GLU A 105 6.66 2.70 12.84
CA GLU A 105 8.04 2.22 12.65
C GLU A 105 8.75 2.94 11.50
N TYR A 106 8.03 3.27 10.43
CA TYR A 106 8.58 3.88 9.20
C TYR A 106 7.89 5.20 8.88
N PRO A 107 8.11 6.25 9.70
CA PRO A 107 7.29 7.44 9.66
C PRO A 107 7.47 8.32 8.42
N ASN A 108 8.50 8.07 7.60
CA ASN A 108 8.83 8.84 6.40
C ASN A 108 8.50 8.09 5.09
N ASP A 109 7.93 6.89 5.15
CA ASP A 109 7.50 6.18 3.94
C ASP A 109 6.11 6.70 3.49
N TYR A 110 6.07 7.39 2.35
CA TYR A 110 4.85 8.03 1.85
C TYR A 110 3.77 7.02 1.44
N GLN A 111 4.14 5.82 0.99
CA GLN A 111 3.17 4.80 0.67
C GLN A 111 2.47 4.29 1.94
N LEU A 112 3.22 4.05 3.01
CA LEU A 112 2.68 3.69 4.32
C LEU A 112 1.83 4.81 4.91
N MET A 113 2.16 6.09 4.65
CA MET A 113 1.26 7.20 5.02
C MET A 113 -0.10 7.10 4.31
N VAL A 114 -0.11 6.82 3.00
CA VAL A 114 -1.36 6.66 2.23
C VAL A 114 -2.14 5.42 2.67
N ILE A 115 -1.44 4.29 2.91
CA ILE A 115 -2.05 3.06 3.44
C ILE A 115 -2.67 3.35 4.82
N TYR A 116 -1.96 4.06 5.69
CA TYR A 116 -2.47 4.46 6.99
C TYR A 116 -3.73 5.32 6.87
N LEU A 117 -3.73 6.34 6.00
CA LEU A 117 -4.91 7.16 5.71
C LEU A 117 -6.11 6.29 5.35
N PHE A 118 -5.93 5.36 4.41
CA PHE A 118 -6.98 4.43 3.99
C PHE A 118 -7.64 3.67 5.15
N TYR A 119 -6.87 3.18 6.12
CA TYR A 119 -7.43 2.42 7.25
C TYR A 119 -8.07 3.30 8.34
N ILE A 120 -7.57 4.53 8.56
CA ILE A 120 -8.16 5.42 9.56
C ILE A 120 -9.42 6.11 9.05
N THR A 121 -9.61 6.22 7.73
CA THR A 121 -10.80 6.82 7.13
C THR A 121 -11.90 5.82 6.80
N GLY A 122 -11.62 4.52 6.78
CA GLY A 122 -12.64 3.46 6.63
C GLY A 122 -12.59 2.67 5.32
N GLY A 123 -11.52 2.78 4.55
CA GLY A 123 -11.21 1.89 3.44
C GLY A 123 -11.90 2.18 2.10
N GLN A 124 -12.09 1.12 1.31
CA GLN A 124 -12.57 1.20 -0.08
C GLN A 124 -14.02 1.70 -0.21
N ALA A 125 -14.81 1.60 0.86
CA ALA A 125 -16.20 2.06 0.92
C ALA A 125 -16.36 3.38 1.69
N ASP A 126 -15.25 4.04 2.04
CA ASP A 126 -15.27 5.23 2.87
C ASP A 126 -15.41 6.51 2.04
N ASN A 127 -16.52 7.19 2.34
CA ASN A 127 -16.67 8.64 2.34
C ASN A 127 -17.61 9.04 3.50
N ASP A 128 -17.60 8.30 4.63
CA ASP A 128 -18.50 8.60 5.75
C ASP A 128 -18.08 9.94 6.37
N PRO A 129 -18.91 11.00 6.29
CA PRO A 129 -18.55 12.31 6.82
C PRO A 129 -18.19 12.27 8.30
N LYS A 130 -18.82 11.39 9.08
CA LYS A 130 -18.54 11.27 10.53
C LYS A 130 -17.13 10.79 10.78
N VAL A 131 -16.68 9.76 10.04
CA VAL A 131 -15.34 9.19 10.20
C VAL A 131 -14.28 10.20 9.73
N LEU A 132 -14.52 10.88 8.62
CA LEU A 132 -13.61 11.90 8.09
C LEU A 132 -13.47 13.09 9.05
N ILE A 133 -14.58 13.60 9.60
CA ILE A 133 -14.55 14.70 10.58
C ILE A 133 -13.88 14.26 11.88
N GLN A 134 -14.16 13.06 12.38
CA GLN A 134 -13.53 12.54 13.61
C GLN A 134 -12.00 12.48 13.50
N ASN A 135 -11.49 12.16 12.31
CA ASN A 135 -10.04 12.02 12.05
C ASN A 135 -9.42 13.25 11.36
N GLU A 136 -10.16 14.36 11.20
CA GLU A 136 -9.76 15.53 10.41
C GLU A 136 -8.33 15.99 10.70
N LYS A 137 -8.00 16.19 11.99
CA LYS A 137 -6.69 16.71 12.38
C LYS A 137 -5.55 15.81 11.92
N GLU A 138 -5.72 14.51 12.08
CA GLU A 138 -4.69 13.53 11.70
C GLU A 138 -4.59 13.39 10.18
N ILE A 139 -5.73 13.36 9.48
CA ILE A 139 -5.77 13.34 8.02
C ILE A 139 -5.00 14.54 7.46
N LEU A 140 -5.33 15.76 7.90
CA LEU A 140 -4.70 16.98 7.42
C LEU A 140 -3.21 17.04 7.77
N ARG A 141 -2.81 16.53 8.93
CA ARG A 141 -1.39 16.42 9.32
C ARG A 141 -0.62 15.51 8.37
N ILE A 142 -1.11 14.30 8.11
CA ILE A 142 -0.47 13.35 7.19
C ILE A 142 -0.45 13.91 5.77
N CYS A 143 -1.55 14.51 5.31
CA CYS A 143 -1.60 15.12 3.98
C CYS A 143 -0.56 16.23 3.84
N SER A 144 -0.33 17.04 4.87
CA SER A 144 0.68 18.11 4.85
C SER A 144 2.09 17.52 4.75
N LEU A 145 2.40 16.46 5.53
CA LEU A 145 3.69 15.76 5.43
C LEU A 145 3.96 15.24 4.02
N ILE A 146 2.97 14.63 3.36
CA ILE A 146 3.11 14.15 1.99
C ILE A 146 3.31 15.34 1.03
N LEU A 147 2.50 16.39 1.14
CA LEU A 147 2.54 17.50 0.18
C LEU A 147 3.77 18.40 0.32
N GLU A 148 4.40 18.43 1.49
CA GLU A 148 5.62 19.20 1.74
C GLU A 148 6.89 18.38 1.44
N GLY A 149 6.85 17.06 1.68
CA GLY A 149 8.04 16.21 1.59
C GLY A 149 8.12 15.29 0.37
N CYS A 150 7.01 14.95 -0.27
CA CYS A 150 6.96 13.96 -1.35
C CYS A 150 6.98 14.63 -2.73
N ASN A 151 7.84 14.14 -3.62
CA ASN A 151 7.88 14.55 -5.03
C ASN A 151 7.17 13.57 -5.97
N ASP A 152 6.67 12.45 -5.45
CA ASP A 152 5.91 11.49 -6.24
C ASP A 152 4.44 11.92 -6.33
N GLU A 153 4.03 12.33 -7.52
CA GLU A 153 2.69 12.82 -7.82
C GLU A 153 1.58 11.83 -7.45
N LYS A 154 1.86 10.52 -7.46
CA LYS A 154 0.90 9.50 -7.04
C LYS A 154 0.47 9.71 -5.59
N TYR A 155 1.43 9.84 -4.67
CA TYR A 155 1.11 10.00 -3.24
C TYR A 155 0.61 11.41 -2.94
N ARG A 156 1.10 12.42 -3.66
CA ARG A 156 0.59 13.79 -3.56
C ARG A 156 -0.89 13.87 -3.97
N LEU A 157 -1.29 13.19 -5.03
CA LEU A 157 -2.67 13.10 -5.49
C LEU A 157 -3.57 12.43 -4.43
N GLU A 158 -3.11 11.35 -3.81
CA GLU A 158 -3.82 10.70 -2.70
C GLU A 158 -4.03 11.68 -1.53
N ALA A 159 -2.98 12.40 -1.11
CA ALA A 159 -3.09 13.41 -0.06
C ALA A 159 -4.09 14.54 -0.40
N ILE A 160 -4.07 15.04 -1.64
CA ILE A 160 -5.04 16.05 -2.09
C ILE A 160 -6.46 15.50 -2.09
N THR A 161 -6.63 14.23 -2.48
CA THR A 161 -7.92 13.54 -2.45
C THR A 161 -8.47 13.45 -1.02
N TYR A 162 -7.65 13.09 -0.03
CA TYR A 162 -8.08 13.09 1.37
C TYR A 162 -8.42 14.48 1.90
N LYS A 163 -7.67 15.53 1.52
CA LYS A 163 -8.04 16.92 1.85
C LYS A 163 -9.39 17.30 1.25
N ALA A 164 -9.63 16.96 -0.02
CA ALA A 164 -10.91 17.21 -0.68
C ALA A 164 -12.06 16.45 -0.01
N LYS A 165 -11.85 15.19 0.38
CA LYS A 165 -12.84 14.41 1.15
C LYS A 165 -13.21 15.10 2.47
N VAL A 166 -12.24 15.61 3.21
CA VAL A 166 -12.47 16.34 4.48
C VAL A 166 -13.26 17.64 4.24
N LEU A 167 -12.90 18.41 3.21
CA LEU A 167 -13.64 19.64 2.84
C LEU A 167 -15.09 19.32 2.49
N TYR A 168 -15.30 18.31 1.66
CA TYR A 168 -16.65 17.87 1.27
C TYR A 168 -17.46 17.39 2.47
N ALA A 169 -16.86 16.60 3.37
CA ALA A 169 -17.51 16.14 4.61
C ALA A 169 -17.96 17.30 5.51
N LYS A 170 -17.28 18.45 5.46
CA LYS A 170 -17.62 19.68 6.18
C LYS A 170 -18.64 20.57 5.44
N GLY A 171 -19.11 20.13 4.27
CA GLY A 171 -20.07 20.87 3.44
C GLY A 171 -19.44 21.88 2.49
N ASP A 172 -18.12 21.91 2.35
CA ASP A 172 -17.41 22.78 1.39
C ASP A 172 -17.13 22.05 0.08
N GLU A 173 -18.19 21.87 -0.70
CA GLU A 173 -18.12 21.18 -2.00
C GLU A 173 -17.29 21.97 -3.03
N VAL A 174 -17.40 23.30 -3.03
CA VAL A 174 -16.70 24.16 -4.00
C VAL A 174 -15.20 24.00 -3.86
N SER A 175 -14.65 24.17 -2.65
CA SER A 175 -13.20 24.02 -2.43
C SER A 175 -12.73 22.59 -2.66
N ALA A 176 -13.56 21.59 -2.32
CA ALA A 176 -13.23 20.18 -2.57
C ALA A 176 -13.10 19.88 -4.08
N LEU A 177 -14.01 20.40 -4.90
CA LEU A 177 -13.97 20.24 -6.35
C LEU A 177 -12.83 21.04 -6.98
N GLU A 178 -12.55 22.26 -6.51
CA GLU A 178 -11.42 23.06 -6.98
C GLU A 178 -10.08 22.32 -6.81
N LEU A 179 -9.88 21.61 -5.69
CA LEU A 179 -8.69 20.80 -5.48
C LEU A 179 -8.54 19.68 -6.53
N LEU A 180 -9.63 18.98 -6.85
CA LEU A 180 -9.57 17.80 -7.73
C LEU A 180 -9.65 18.13 -9.23
N ASN A 181 -10.31 19.23 -9.61
CA ASN A 181 -10.47 19.61 -11.01
C ASN A 181 -9.18 20.15 -11.65
N ASN A 182 -8.13 20.39 -10.85
CA ASN A 182 -6.82 20.82 -11.35
C ASN A 182 -5.95 19.65 -11.88
N PHE A 183 -6.39 18.40 -11.70
CA PHE A 183 -5.64 17.24 -12.17
C PHE A 183 -5.92 16.91 -13.65
N PRO A 184 -4.96 16.30 -14.36
CA PRO A 184 -5.17 15.88 -15.74
C PRO A 184 -6.36 14.92 -15.83
N SER A 185 -7.20 15.10 -16.86
CA SER A 185 -8.24 14.12 -17.14
C SER A 185 -7.62 12.80 -17.62
N PHE A 186 -8.40 11.73 -17.66
CA PHE A 186 -7.96 10.41 -18.15
C PHE A 186 -7.22 10.52 -19.50
N TYR A 187 -7.76 11.27 -20.45
CA TYR A 187 -7.16 11.47 -21.79
C TYR A 187 -5.81 12.22 -21.75
N HIS A 188 -5.53 12.93 -20.67
CA HIS A 188 -4.29 13.67 -20.46
C HIS A 188 -3.30 12.93 -19.55
N ALA A 189 -3.68 11.77 -18.99
CA ALA A 189 -2.82 10.97 -18.14
C ALA A 189 -1.59 10.45 -18.90
N SER A 190 -0.51 10.16 -18.17
CA SER A 190 0.76 9.75 -18.74
C SER A 190 0.65 8.47 -19.58
N SER A 191 -0.15 7.49 -19.17
CA SER A 191 -0.38 6.24 -19.94
C SER A 191 -0.85 6.52 -21.37
N GLN A 192 -1.75 7.49 -21.53
CA GLN A 192 -2.27 7.93 -22.84
C GLN A 192 -1.25 8.73 -23.66
N ARG A 193 -0.19 9.25 -23.02
CA ARG A 193 0.88 10.01 -23.70
C ARG A 193 2.07 9.13 -24.09
N ILE A 194 2.37 8.08 -23.33
CA ILE A 194 3.54 7.23 -23.55
C ILE A 194 3.52 6.58 -24.94
N GLU A 195 2.34 6.17 -25.43
CA GLU A 195 2.23 5.58 -26.78
C GLU A 195 2.73 6.52 -27.88
N GLN A 196 2.65 7.84 -27.67
CA GLN A 196 3.06 8.86 -28.62
C GLN A 196 4.59 8.95 -28.76
N LEU A 197 5.35 8.28 -27.89
CA LEU A 197 6.81 8.18 -27.98
C LEU A 197 7.26 7.15 -29.02
N TYR A 198 6.40 6.20 -29.37
CA TYR A 198 6.76 5.04 -30.18
C TYR A 198 6.26 5.18 -31.62
N SER A 199 7.03 4.63 -32.58
CA SER A 199 6.55 4.56 -33.96
C SER A 199 5.37 3.59 -34.06
N LYS A 200 4.37 3.92 -34.88
CA LYS A 200 3.10 3.18 -34.96
C LYS A 200 3.24 1.72 -35.41
N ASP A 201 4.36 1.39 -36.04
CA ASP A 201 4.73 0.06 -36.51
C ASP A 201 5.61 -0.71 -35.51
N SER A 202 5.99 -0.11 -34.39
CA SER A 202 6.87 -0.75 -33.41
C SER A 202 6.10 -1.63 -32.43
N LYS A 203 6.76 -2.70 -31.97
CA LYS A 203 6.24 -3.55 -30.88
C LYS A 203 5.89 -2.73 -29.62
N LYS A 204 6.74 -1.75 -29.26
CA LYS A 204 6.52 -0.90 -28.07
C LYS A 204 5.22 -0.08 -28.15
N PHE A 205 4.84 0.36 -29.34
CA PHE A 205 3.56 1.04 -29.56
C PHE A 205 2.37 0.13 -29.25
N PHE A 206 2.36 -1.09 -29.81
CA PHE A 206 1.29 -2.06 -29.56
C PHE A 206 1.28 -2.56 -28.11
N ASP A 207 2.44 -2.76 -27.49
CA ASP A 207 2.56 -3.11 -26.07
C ASP A 207 1.91 -2.02 -25.20
N GLN A 208 2.18 -0.74 -25.48
CA GLN A 208 1.59 0.38 -24.74
C GLN A 208 0.09 0.54 -25.00
N LEU A 209 -0.37 0.37 -26.24
CA LEU A 209 -1.81 0.37 -26.55
C LEU A 209 -2.54 -0.73 -25.77
N THR A 210 -1.95 -1.92 -25.69
CA THR A 210 -2.50 -3.03 -24.93
C THR A 210 -2.58 -2.68 -23.44
N ALA A 211 -1.54 -2.07 -22.87
CA ALA A 211 -1.55 -1.58 -21.50
C ALA A 211 -2.64 -0.50 -21.25
N ASN A 212 -2.81 0.44 -22.19
CA ASN A 212 -3.82 1.49 -22.12
C ASN A 212 -5.24 0.90 -22.14
N LEU A 213 -5.49 -0.08 -23.00
CA LEU A 213 -6.77 -0.77 -23.07
C LEU A 213 -7.05 -1.59 -21.80
N TYR A 214 -6.03 -2.24 -21.24
CA TYR A 214 -6.13 -2.97 -19.98
C TYR A 214 -6.54 -2.03 -18.83
N GLU A 215 -5.89 -0.87 -18.71
CA GLU A 215 -6.24 0.15 -17.70
C GLU A 215 -7.70 0.63 -17.85
N LEU A 216 -8.14 0.88 -19.09
CA LEU A 216 -9.52 1.28 -19.38
C LEU A 216 -10.53 0.21 -18.96
N ALA A 217 -10.24 -1.06 -19.24
CA ALA A 217 -11.12 -2.16 -18.92
C ALA A 217 -11.32 -2.29 -17.42
N SER A 218 -10.21 -2.27 -16.67
CA SER A 218 -10.18 -2.26 -15.21
C SER A 218 -11.06 -1.14 -14.66
N PHE A 219 -10.88 0.06 -15.19
CA PHE A 219 -11.62 1.24 -14.77
C PHE A 219 -13.13 1.10 -15.06
N VAL A 220 -13.50 0.63 -16.25
CA VAL A 220 -14.91 0.40 -16.61
C VAL A 220 -15.54 -0.65 -15.70
N GLY A 221 -14.87 -1.80 -15.48
CA GLY A 221 -15.33 -2.83 -14.56
C GLY A 221 -15.54 -2.28 -13.15
N ASN A 222 -14.58 -1.51 -12.64
CA ASN A 222 -14.69 -0.84 -11.35
C ASN A 222 -15.91 0.08 -11.27
N LYS A 223 -16.13 0.95 -12.28
CA LYS A 223 -17.25 1.89 -12.29
C LYS A 223 -18.60 1.18 -12.41
N LEU A 224 -18.71 0.17 -13.27
CA LEU A 224 -19.94 -0.62 -13.43
C LEU A 224 -20.26 -1.38 -12.15
N GLY A 225 -19.26 -2.03 -11.54
CA GLY A 225 -19.38 -2.69 -10.24
C GLY A 225 -19.94 -1.72 -9.21
N LYS A 226 -19.29 -0.56 -9.01
CA LYS A 226 -19.76 0.47 -8.05
C LYS A 226 -21.17 0.96 -8.35
N HIS A 227 -21.50 1.20 -9.62
CA HIS A 227 -22.82 1.69 -10.04
C HIS A 227 -23.94 0.70 -9.68
N ILE A 228 -23.69 -0.61 -9.72
CA ILE A 228 -24.67 -1.62 -9.30
C ILE A 228 -24.64 -1.82 -7.77
N SER A 229 -23.44 -2.01 -7.23
CA SER A 229 -23.17 -2.29 -5.81
C SER A 229 -23.77 -1.25 -4.87
N TYR A 230 -23.59 0.03 -5.17
CA TYR A 230 -24.02 1.14 -4.31
C TYR A 230 -25.38 1.75 -4.68
N ASP A 231 -26.12 1.15 -5.62
CA ASP A 231 -27.50 1.58 -5.91
C ASP A 231 -28.45 1.12 -4.79
N ASN A 232 -28.86 2.06 -3.95
CA ASN A 232 -29.77 1.82 -2.83
C ASN A 232 -31.20 1.49 -3.25
N LYS A 233 -31.55 1.65 -4.55
CA LYS A 233 -32.88 1.29 -5.08
C LYS A 233 -33.00 -0.20 -5.41
N LEU A 234 -31.88 -0.93 -5.45
CA LEU A 234 -31.84 -2.35 -5.79
C LEU A 234 -31.76 -3.20 -4.53
N SER A 235 -32.52 -4.30 -4.49
CA SER A 235 -32.29 -5.36 -3.52
C SER A 235 -30.99 -6.12 -3.84
N ASN A 236 -30.42 -6.83 -2.86
CA ASN A 236 -29.21 -7.64 -3.10
C ASN A 236 -29.42 -8.66 -4.22
N THR A 237 -30.59 -9.32 -4.29
CA THR A 237 -30.93 -10.23 -5.39
C THR A 237 -30.92 -9.53 -6.75
N GLN A 238 -31.45 -8.31 -6.84
CA GLN A 238 -31.43 -7.54 -8.09
C GLN A 238 -30.02 -7.11 -8.49
N LYS A 239 -29.18 -6.75 -7.51
CA LYS A 239 -27.77 -6.44 -7.74
C LYS A 239 -27.02 -7.66 -8.28
N LEU A 240 -27.23 -8.83 -7.66
CA LEU A 240 -26.62 -10.08 -8.08
C LEU A 240 -26.97 -10.42 -9.53
N VAL A 241 -28.25 -10.39 -9.90
CA VAL A 241 -28.71 -10.66 -11.28
C VAL A 241 -28.08 -9.69 -12.29
N LYS A 242 -27.92 -8.41 -11.94
CA LYS A 242 -27.27 -7.43 -12.83
C LYS A 242 -25.78 -7.72 -12.99
N ILE A 243 -25.11 -8.13 -11.92
CA ILE A 243 -23.68 -8.49 -11.95
C ILE A 243 -23.47 -9.77 -12.75
N GLU A 244 -24.28 -10.81 -12.56
CA GLU A 244 -24.23 -12.03 -13.37
C GLU A 244 -24.38 -11.76 -14.86
N LYS A 245 -25.35 -10.91 -15.25
CA LYS A 245 -25.52 -10.49 -16.64
C LYS A 245 -24.31 -9.74 -17.19
N LEU A 246 -23.68 -8.90 -16.36
CA LEU A 246 -22.50 -8.14 -16.75
C LEU A 246 -21.31 -9.09 -16.97
N VAL A 247 -21.11 -10.05 -16.08
CA VAL A 247 -20.06 -11.07 -16.19
C VAL A 247 -20.26 -11.94 -17.43
N SER A 248 -21.50 -12.39 -17.70
CA SER A 248 -21.83 -13.17 -18.91
C SER A 248 -21.62 -12.39 -20.21
N LEU A 249 -21.95 -11.09 -20.26
CA LEU A 249 -21.64 -10.25 -21.42
C LEU A 249 -20.13 -10.18 -21.70
N TYR A 250 -19.33 -10.15 -20.64
CA TYR A 250 -17.88 -10.15 -20.75
C TYR A 250 -17.34 -11.52 -21.20
N GLU A 251 -17.95 -12.62 -20.76
CA GLU A 251 -17.66 -13.98 -21.23
C GLU A 251 -17.89 -14.13 -22.74
N ASP A 252 -19.02 -13.66 -23.27
CA ASP A 252 -19.33 -13.73 -24.71
C ASP A 252 -18.23 -13.05 -25.57
N ILE A 253 -17.68 -11.93 -25.10
CA ILE A 253 -16.62 -11.21 -25.82
C ILE A 253 -15.26 -11.95 -25.68
N LEU A 254 -15.04 -12.70 -24.61
CA LEU A 254 -13.81 -13.50 -24.41
C LEU A 254 -13.71 -14.73 -25.33
N GLU A 255 -14.85 -15.27 -25.73
CA GLU A 255 -14.93 -16.40 -26.64
C GLU A 255 -14.66 -16.01 -28.10
N ASP A 256 -14.75 -14.71 -28.42
CA ASP A 256 -14.49 -14.18 -29.76
C ASP A 256 -12.98 -14.23 -30.10
N LYS A 257 -12.64 -15.02 -31.12
CA LYS A 257 -11.26 -15.24 -31.57
C LYS A 257 -10.73 -14.12 -32.48
N ASP A 258 -11.61 -13.25 -32.98
CA ASP A 258 -11.23 -12.11 -33.82
C ASP A 258 -10.81 -10.89 -32.99
N LEU A 259 -10.98 -10.96 -31.66
CA LEU A 259 -10.76 -9.90 -30.67
C LEU A 259 -9.80 -10.31 -29.56
N ASP A 260 -8.69 -10.98 -29.89
CA ASP A 260 -7.70 -11.51 -28.94
C ASP A 260 -7.14 -10.48 -27.95
N VAL A 261 -6.98 -9.21 -28.34
CA VAL A 261 -6.59 -8.10 -27.45
C VAL A 261 -7.58 -7.90 -26.30
N PHE A 262 -8.87 -8.21 -26.49
CA PHE A 262 -9.93 -8.07 -25.50
C PHE A 262 -9.85 -9.12 -24.39
N VAL A 263 -9.06 -10.18 -24.55
CA VAL A 263 -9.01 -11.27 -23.58
C VAL A 263 -8.44 -10.83 -22.24
N LEU A 264 -7.33 -10.10 -22.24
CA LEU A 264 -6.71 -9.59 -21.01
C LEU A 264 -7.50 -8.41 -20.41
N ILE A 265 -8.06 -7.57 -21.28
CA ILE A 265 -8.91 -6.42 -20.98
C ILE A 265 -10.12 -6.86 -20.15
N ILE A 266 -10.84 -7.87 -20.63
CA ILE A 266 -12.11 -8.25 -20.02
C ILE A 266 -11.91 -9.02 -18.72
N LYS A 267 -10.90 -9.90 -18.65
CA LYS A 267 -10.58 -10.62 -17.41
C LYS A 267 -10.40 -9.65 -16.23
N ASP A 268 -9.74 -8.52 -16.45
CA ASP A 268 -9.53 -7.53 -15.40
C ASP A 268 -10.79 -6.73 -15.04
N ALA A 269 -11.59 -6.34 -16.05
CA ALA A 269 -12.87 -5.68 -15.82
C ALA A 269 -13.79 -6.55 -14.94
N VAL A 270 -13.87 -7.86 -15.25
CA VAL A 270 -14.62 -8.84 -14.46
C VAL A 270 -14.04 -8.97 -13.06
N ASN A 271 -12.71 -9.05 -12.91
CA ASN A 271 -12.05 -9.11 -11.60
C ASN A 271 -12.40 -7.89 -10.72
N GLU A 272 -12.40 -6.68 -11.29
CA GLU A 272 -12.80 -5.47 -10.56
C GLU A 272 -14.28 -5.50 -10.13
N ILE A 273 -15.18 -5.98 -10.99
CA ILE A 273 -16.60 -6.19 -10.66
C ILE A 273 -16.73 -7.18 -9.50
N MET A 274 -15.99 -8.29 -9.56
CA MET A 274 -15.97 -9.32 -8.53
C MET A 274 -15.46 -8.79 -7.19
N ASN A 275 -14.39 -8.00 -7.19
CA ASN A 275 -13.85 -7.39 -5.98
C ASN A 275 -14.85 -6.43 -5.33
N ARG A 276 -15.64 -5.67 -6.11
CA ARG A 276 -16.72 -4.83 -5.57
C ARG A 276 -17.89 -5.64 -5.01
N SER A 277 -18.19 -6.77 -5.63
CA SER A 277 -19.29 -7.66 -5.25
C SER A 277 -19.05 -8.30 -3.87
N LYS A 278 -17.80 -8.72 -3.59
CA LYS A 278 -17.39 -9.32 -2.30
C LYS A 278 -17.68 -8.46 -1.07
N LEU A 279 -17.77 -7.14 -1.23
CA LEU A 279 -17.99 -6.21 -0.12
C LEU A 279 -19.46 -6.14 0.34
N ILE A 280 -20.40 -6.68 -0.44
CA ILE A 280 -21.84 -6.43 -0.25
C ILE A 280 -22.64 -7.74 -0.20
N PHE A 281 -22.13 -8.81 -0.80
CA PHE A 281 -22.82 -10.10 -0.83
C PHE A 281 -22.35 -11.04 0.26
N GLU A 282 -23.23 -11.96 0.65
CA GLU A 282 -22.92 -13.04 1.58
C GLU A 282 -21.99 -14.07 0.93
N LYS A 283 -21.34 -14.91 1.76
CA LYS A 283 -20.31 -15.84 1.31
C LYS A 283 -20.80 -16.78 0.19
N GLU A 284 -22.03 -17.27 0.28
CA GLU A 284 -22.61 -18.20 -0.71
C GLU A 284 -22.80 -17.53 -2.09
N ASP A 285 -23.26 -16.28 -2.11
CA ASP A 285 -23.42 -15.49 -3.33
C ASP A 285 -22.05 -15.14 -3.96
N VAL A 286 -21.05 -14.86 -3.12
CA VAL A 286 -19.66 -14.65 -3.56
C VAL A 286 -19.08 -15.93 -4.17
N GLU A 287 -19.31 -17.09 -3.57
CA GLU A 287 -18.85 -18.39 -4.08
C GLU A 287 -19.49 -18.70 -5.43
N ARG A 288 -20.79 -18.42 -5.57
CA ARG A 288 -21.52 -18.58 -6.84
C ARG A 288 -20.93 -17.71 -7.95
N LEU A 289 -20.68 -16.44 -7.67
CA LEU A 289 -20.05 -15.53 -8.64
C LEU A 289 -18.61 -15.98 -8.98
N LYS A 290 -17.90 -16.55 -8.00
CA LYS A 290 -16.55 -17.08 -8.21
C LYS A 290 -16.53 -18.28 -9.15
N ILE A 291 -17.51 -19.18 -9.07
CA ILE A 291 -17.64 -20.31 -10.02
C ILE A 291 -17.80 -19.80 -11.46
N ILE A 292 -18.60 -18.75 -11.66
CA ILE A 292 -18.76 -18.12 -12.98
C ILE A 292 -17.43 -17.51 -13.44
N TYR A 293 -16.75 -16.78 -12.57
CA TYR A 293 -15.43 -16.19 -12.85
C TYR A 293 -14.36 -17.24 -13.19
N ASP A 294 -14.27 -18.32 -12.41
CA ASP A 294 -13.27 -19.36 -12.60
C ASP A 294 -13.50 -20.07 -13.95
N GLY A 295 -14.77 -20.30 -14.34
CA GLY A 295 -15.15 -20.82 -15.65
C GLY A 295 -14.61 -19.97 -16.82
N ILE A 296 -14.66 -18.65 -16.70
CA ILE A 296 -14.12 -17.69 -17.67
C ILE A 296 -12.58 -17.77 -17.79
N THR A 297 -11.90 -18.16 -16.71
CA THR A 297 -10.43 -18.17 -16.65
C THR A 297 -9.77 -19.51 -17.03
N MET A 298 -10.52 -20.62 -16.95
CA MET A 298 -9.98 -21.97 -17.14
C MET A 298 -9.94 -22.46 -18.60
N ASP A 299 -10.71 -21.87 -19.52
CA ASP A 299 -10.63 -22.19 -20.95
C ASP A 299 -9.67 -21.23 -21.69
N LYS A 300 -8.36 -21.46 -21.53
CA LYS A 300 -7.26 -21.26 -22.51
C LYS A 300 -5.89 -21.35 -21.83
#